data_AF-A0A2S7K9S6-F1
#
_entry.id   AF-A0A2S7K9S6-F1
#
_cell.length_a   1.000
_cell.length_b   1.000
_cell.length_c   1.000
_cell.angle_alpha   90.00
_cell.angle_beta   90.00
_cell.angle_gamma   90.00
#
_symmetry.space_group_name_H-M   'P 1'
#
loop_
_entity.id
_entity.type
_entity.pdbx_description
1 polymer ?
#
loop_
_entity_poly.entity_id
_entity_poly.type
_entity_poly.pdbx_seq_one_letter_code
_entity_poly.pdbx_strand_id
1 'polypeptide(L)'
;MPDWRNLCLYYADIFTFATSKGRLSPVFVGKMYNFMLQKKLAFRWGMEGDCIMNRFTIAAFGALSLSLLPTAGSATFVSLGDCTGAVSCSVTDTPPNPVTTNPNDGQLLAWNEVQNFVLTEDLRVDRVFDTTASFVEDAGGGDYFIKAGTIVSSHYLQWDPGEGSSSTIDTTIALDSQIFAFITADSNLFASDFLGLPGLDYNDFSLRGLESGDTTDFNGLAVDINWTAGSPGDWTRLITAYSPGGVSEVPLPAGAPLMITGLAAFGWFKRKRK
;
A
#
# COMPACT_ATOMS: atom_id res chain seq x y z
N MET A 1 -59.96 -7.67 -17.68
CA MET A 1 -58.79 -7.94 -16.82
C MET A 1 -57.63 -7.09 -17.32
N PRO A 2 -56.91 -6.33 -16.48
CA PRO A 2 -55.87 -5.42 -16.96
C PRO A 2 -54.65 -6.18 -17.46
N ASP A 3 -54.07 -5.72 -18.56
CA ASP A 3 -52.86 -6.27 -19.16
C ASP A 3 -51.63 -5.86 -18.34
N TRP A 4 -51.07 -6.84 -17.63
CA TRP A 4 -49.94 -6.67 -16.71
C TRP A 4 -48.60 -6.35 -17.39
N ARG A 5 -48.52 -6.46 -18.72
CA ARG A 5 -47.26 -6.20 -19.46
C ARG A 5 -46.86 -4.73 -19.45
N ASN A 6 -47.81 -3.80 -19.26
CA ASN A 6 -47.54 -2.37 -19.18
C ASN A 6 -47.15 -1.86 -17.79
N LEU A 7 -47.26 -2.68 -16.74
CA LEU A 7 -46.90 -2.27 -15.38
C LEU A 7 -45.39 -2.35 -15.09
N CYS A 8 -44.63 -3.22 -15.76
CA CYS A 8 -43.19 -3.31 -15.55
C CYS A 8 -42.42 -2.11 -16.13
N LEU A 9 -42.90 -1.52 -17.22
CA LEU A 9 -42.26 -0.35 -17.82
C LEU A 9 -42.51 0.93 -17.01
N TYR A 10 -43.65 1.03 -16.32
CA TYR A 10 -44.00 2.21 -15.53
C TYR A 10 -43.16 2.36 -14.24
N TYR A 11 -42.67 1.25 -13.66
CA TYR A 11 -41.85 1.30 -12.44
C TYR A 11 -40.37 1.58 -12.69
N ALA A 12 -39.83 1.26 -13.87
CA ALA A 12 -38.43 1.53 -14.21
C ALA A 12 -38.17 3.03 -14.43
N ASP A 13 -39.14 3.76 -14.99
CA ASP A 13 -39.01 5.20 -15.25
C ASP A 13 -39.09 6.05 -13.98
N ILE A 14 -39.92 5.68 -13.02
CA ILE A 14 -40.02 6.38 -11.73
C ILE A 14 -38.73 6.22 -10.91
N PHE A 15 -38.06 5.07 -11.00
CA PHE A 15 -36.82 4.80 -10.28
C PHE A 15 -35.63 5.60 -10.82
N THR A 16 -35.56 5.74 -12.14
CA THR A 16 -34.50 6.50 -12.82
C THR A 16 -34.65 8.01 -12.59
N PHE A 17 -35.89 8.51 -12.47
CA PHE A 17 -36.14 9.91 -12.16
C PHE A 17 -35.82 10.29 -10.70
N ALA A 18 -36.07 9.38 -9.74
CA ALA A 18 -35.86 9.66 -8.31
C ALA A 18 -34.38 9.68 -7.90
N THR A 19 -33.53 8.87 -8.52
CA THR A 19 -32.08 8.82 -8.23
C THR A 19 -31.34 10.02 -8.82
N SER A 20 -31.74 10.51 -10.00
CA SER A 20 -31.11 11.69 -10.63
C SER A 20 -31.30 13.01 -9.87
N LYS A 21 -32.26 13.07 -8.94
CA LYS A 21 -32.54 14.27 -8.12
C LYS A 21 -32.08 14.19 -6.67
N GLY A 22 -31.34 13.15 -6.27
CA GLY A 22 -30.75 13.04 -4.93
C GLY A 22 -31.76 13.00 -3.77
N ARG A 23 -33.01 12.60 -4.03
CA ARG A 23 -34.11 12.65 -3.03
C ARG A 23 -34.32 11.35 -2.25
N LEU A 24 -33.54 10.30 -2.50
CA LEU A 24 -33.68 9.02 -1.80
C LEU A 24 -32.37 8.67 -1.09
N SER A 25 -32.47 8.33 0.19
CA SER A 25 -31.33 7.85 0.97
C SER A 25 -30.95 6.42 0.54
N PRO A 26 -29.66 6.06 0.60
CA PRO A 26 -29.18 4.72 0.22
C PRO A 26 -29.89 3.58 0.97
N VAL A 27 -30.30 3.84 2.21
CA VAL A 27 -31.02 2.89 3.09
C VAL A 27 -32.41 2.54 2.54
N PHE A 28 -33.09 3.47 1.87
CA PHE A 28 -34.42 3.23 1.29
C PHE A 28 -34.33 2.39 0.02
N VAL A 29 -33.29 2.60 -0.80
CA VAL A 29 -33.03 1.83 -2.04
C VAL A 29 -32.76 0.36 -1.72
N GLY A 30 -31.98 0.09 -0.66
CA GLY A 30 -31.68 -1.28 -0.21
C GLY A 30 -32.93 -2.06 0.23
N LYS A 31 -33.87 -1.42 0.93
CA LYS A 31 -35.12 -2.08 1.39
C LYS A 31 -36.07 -2.43 0.23
N MET A 32 -36.14 -1.60 -0.81
CA MET A 32 -36.98 -1.89 -1.99
C MET A 32 -36.42 -3.03 -2.85
N TYR A 33 -35.10 -3.15 -2.96
CA TYR A 33 -34.45 -4.21 -3.72
C TYR A 33 -34.74 -5.59 -3.09
N ASN A 34 -34.68 -5.68 -1.76
CA ASN A 34 -35.05 -6.89 -1.02
C ASN A 34 -36.55 -7.25 -1.17
N PHE A 35 -37.45 -6.26 -1.21
CA PHE A 35 -38.88 -6.50 -1.43
C PHE A 35 -39.19 -7.05 -2.83
N MET A 36 -38.48 -6.57 -3.86
CA MET A 36 -38.65 -7.08 -5.24
C MET A 36 -38.06 -8.48 -5.43
N LEU A 37 -36.93 -8.78 -4.77
CA LEU A 37 -36.34 -10.12 -4.80
C LEU A 37 -37.22 -11.18 -4.13
N GLN A 38 -37.89 -10.84 -3.02
CA GLN A 38 -38.81 -11.79 -2.37
C GLN A 38 -40.07 -12.07 -3.21
N LYS A 39 -40.57 -11.12 -4.00
CA LYS A 39 -41.71 -11.38 -4.90
C LYS A 39 -41.35 -12.15 -6.17
N LYS A 40 -40.08 -12.11 -6.61
CA LYS A 40 -39.61 -12.90 -7.77
C LYS A 40 -39.49 -14.40 -7.46
N LEU A 41 -39.36 -14.78 -6.19
CA LEU A 41 -39.31 -16.17 -5.74
C LEU A 41 -40.69 -16.84 -5.64
N ALA A 42 -41.79 -16.09 -5.66
CA ALA A 42 -43.15 -16.63 -5.56
C ALA A 42 -43.79 -16.99 -6.92
N PHE A 43 -43.12 -16.73 -8.06
CA PHE A 43 -43.71 -16.91 -9.40
C PHE A 43 -42.95 -17.95 -10.23
N ARG A 44 -42.57 -19.07 -9.61
CA ARG A 44 -41.91 -20.19 -10.29
C ARG A 44 -42.54 -21.53 -9.93
N TRP A 45 -43.85 -21.66 -10.19
CA TRP A 45 -44.52 -22.96 -10.31
C TRP A 45 -45.52 -22.89 -11.47
N GLY A 46 -45.29 -23.73 -12.48
CA GLY A 46 -46.25 -24.04 -13.54
C GLY A 46 -46.10 -23.23 -14.82
N MET A 47 -45.23 -23.69 -15.72
CA MET A 47 -45.54 -23.81 -17.16
C MET A 47 -44.55 -24.81 -17.78
N GLU A 48 -45.02 -26.06 -17.95
CA GLU A 48 -44.49 -26.99 -18.94
C GLU A 48 -44.96 -26.50 -20.32
N GLY A 49 -44.01 -26.37 -21.24
CA GLY A 49 -44.27 -25.89 -22.59
C GLY A 49 -43.03 -26.11 -23.43
N ASP A 50 -42.99 -27.26 -24.10
CA ASP A 50 -41.97 -27.66 -25.05
C ASP A 50 -41.78 -26.58 -26.12
N CYS A 51 -40.64 -25.91 -26.07
CA CYS A 51 -40.20 -25.02 -27.14
C CYS A 51 -39.04 -25.69 -27.87
N ILE A 52 -39.34 -26.14 -29.08
CA ILE A 52 -38.45 -26.76 -30.05
C ILE A 52 -37.22 -25.87 -30.24
N MET A 53 -36.08 -26.29 -29.68
CA MET A 53 -34.79 -25.65 -29.91
C MET A 53 -34.30 -25.94 -31.32
N ASN A 54 -34.46 -24.96 -32.20
CA ASN A 54 -33.76 -24.93 -33.46
C ASN A 54 -32.26 -24.68 -33.19
N ARG A 55 -31.41 -25.61 -33.64
CA ARG A 55 -29.96 -25.63 -33.40
C ARG A 55 -29.28 -24.47 -34.13
N PHE A 56 -29.17 -23.32 -33.48
CA PHE A 56 -28.23 -22.28 -33.86
C PHE A 56 -26.87 -22.57 -33.21
N THR A 57 -25.96 -23.11 -34.01
CA THR A 57 -24.55 -23.27 -33.66
C THR A 57 -23.92 -21.88 -33.55
N ILE A 58 -23.96 -21.30 -32.35
CA ILE A 58 -23.25 -20.05 -32.04
C ILE A 58 -21.77 -20.40 -31.92
N ALA A 59 -21.00 -20.06 -32.96
CA ALA A 59 -19.55 -20.09 -32.90
C ALA A 59 -19.09 -19.05 -31.87
N ALA A 60 -18.82 -19.52 -30.64
CA ALA A 60 -18.26 -18.71 -29.58
C ALA A 60 -16.81 -18.37 -29.95
N PHE A 61 -16.60 -17.20 -30.54
CA PHE A 61 -15.27 -16.59 -30.59
C PHE A 61 -14.86 -16.25 -29.17
N GLY A 62 -14.12 -17.16 -28.54
CA GLY A 62 -13.45 -16.91 -27.26
C GLY A 62 -12.41 -15.83 -27.46
N ALA A 63 -12.76 -14.57 -27.21
CA ALA A 63 -11.81 -13.49 -27.10
C ALA A 63 -10.94 -13.80 -25.87
N LEU A 64 -9.75 -14.35 -26.12
CA LEU A 64 -8.71 -14.55 -25.13
C LEU A 64 -8.25 -13.14 -24.69
N SER A 65 -8.94 -12.58 -23.70
CA SER A 65 -8.57 -11.31 -23.10
C SER A 65 -7.30 -11.53 -22.29
N LEU A 66 -6.15 -11.23 -22.90
CA LEU A 66 -4.88 -11.16 -22.20
C LEU A 66 -4.96 -9.95 -21.26
N SER A 67 -5.40 -10.19 -20.03
CA SER A 67 -5.38 -9.19 -18.96
C SER A 67 -3.93 -8.87 -18.65
N LEU A 68 -3.47 -7.71 -19.13
CA LEU A 68 -2.27 -7.06 -18.63
C LEU A 68 -2.50 -6.80 -17.15
N LEU A 69 -1.96 -7.67 -16.30
CA LEU A 69 -1.92 -7.44 -14.87
C LEU A 69 -1.01 -6.23 -14.66
N PRO A 70 -1.47 -5.14 -14.04
CA PRO A 70 -0.57 -4.09 -13.61
C PRO A 70 0.48 -4.73 -12.70
N THR A 71 1.75 -4.59 -13.08
CA THR A 71 2.86 -4.88 -12.17
C THR A 71 2.84 -3.77 -11.14
N ALA A 72 2.46 -4.07 -9.90
CA ALA A 72 2.55 -3.10 -8.81
C ALA A 72 3.95 -2.49 -8.82
N GLY A 73 4.06 -1.19 -9.07
CA GLY A 73 5.33 -0.49 -8.93
C GLY A 73 5.85 -0.69 -7.51
N SER A 74 6.89 -1.52 -7.34
CA SER A 74 7.66 -1.56 -6.11
C SER A 74 8.80 -0.55 -6.28
N ALA A 75 8.68 0.62 -5.67
CA ALA A 75 9.88 1.38 -5.37
C ALA A 75 9.74 2.00 -3.99
N THR A 76 10.39 1.35 -3.05
CA THR A 76 10.83 1.78 -1.73
C THR A 76 11.82 0.67 -1.32
N PHE A 77 13.01 1.06 -0.87
CA PHE A 77 14.29 0.38 -1.14
C PHE A 77 14.51 0.02 -2.63
N VAL A 78 15.52 0.62 -3.24
CA VAL A 78 16.01 0.25 -4.58
C VAL A 78 17.01 -0.90 -4.48
N SER A 79 17.96 -0.78 -3.56
CA SER A 79 18.96 -1.82 -3.29
C SER A 79 19.63 -1.63 -1.93
N LEU A 80 20.09 -2.73 -1.36
CA LEU A 80 21.14 -2.75 -0.35
C LEU A 80 22.44 -3.12 -1.09
N GLY A 81 23.49 -2.33 -0.93
CA GLY A 81 24.76 -2.47 -1.64
C GLY A 81 25.57 -3.68 -1.20
N ASP A 82 26.88 -3.64 -1.44
CA ASP A 82 27.79 -4.72 -1.05
C ASP A 82 27.91 -4.75 0.48
N CYS A 83 27.17 -5.67 1.11
CA CYS A 83 27.07 -5.78 2.57
C CYS A 83 28.28 -6.45 3.20
N THR A 84 29.37 -5.72 3.23
CA THR A 84 30.61 -6.17 3.84
C THR A 84 30.41 -6.30 5.34
N GLY A 85 30.76 -7.46 5.91
CA GLY A 85 30.58 -7.76 7.34
C GLY A 85 29.27 -8.49 7.68
N ALA A 86 28.28 -8.50 6.79
CA ALA A 86 27.08 -9.32 6.92
C ALA A 86 27.17 -10.62 6.11
N VAL A 87 26.47 -11.66 6.57
CA VAL A 87 26.25 -12.89 5.80
C VAL A 87 25.31 -12.62 4.63
N SER A 88 24.28 -11.79 4.85
CA SER A 88 23.34 -11.38 3.81
C SER A 88 22.64 -10.06 4.13
N CYS A 89 22.25 -9.35 3.08
CA CYS A 89 21.34 -8.22 3.14
C CYS A 89 20.08 -8.53 2.36
N SER A 90 18.93 -8.21 2.94
CA SER A 90 17.66 -8.41 2.24
C SER A 90 16.61 -7.38 2.62
N VAL A 91 15.79 -7.04 1.64
CA VAL A 91 14.54 -6.31 1.85
C VAL A 91 13.41 -7.35 1.91
N THR A 92 12.58 -7.31 2.94
CA THR A 92 11.48 -8.26 3.14
C THR A 92 10.13 -7.55 3.16
N ASP A 93 9.10 -8.22 2.63
CA ASP A 93 7.70 -7.81 2.77
C ASP A 93 7.01 -8.51 3.97
N THR A 94 7.71 -9.46 4.60
CA THR A 94 7.22 -10.22 5.76
C THR A 94 8.20 -10.06 6.92
N PRO A 95 8.20 -8.90 7.60
CA PRO A 95 9.09 -8.66 8.73
C PRO A 95 8.73 -9.57 9.93
N PRO A 96 9.69 -9.80 10.85
CA PRO A 96 9.45 -10.56 12.08
C PRO A 96 8.34 -9.93 12.91
N ASN A 97 7.39 -10.74 13.40
CA ASN A 97 6.29 -10.29 14.27
C ASN A 97 6.13 -11.26 15.47
N PRO A 98 6.46 -10.85 16.70
CA PRO A 98 6.97 -9.53 17.07
C PRO A 98 8.40 -9.29 16.55
N VAL A 99 8.80 -8.02 16.47
CA VAL A 99 10.21 -7.63 16.39
C VAL A 99 10.84 -7.97 17.74
N THR A 100 11.85 -8.83 17.74
CA THR A 100 12.50 -9.29 18.96
C THR A 100 13.94 -8.83 19.04
N THR A 101 14.57 -9.10 20.18
CA THR A 101 16.03 -9.12 20.26
C THR A 101 16.58 -10.31 19.48
N ASN A 102 17.75 -10.13 18.86
CA ASN A 102 18.49 -11.15 18.11
C ASN A 102 17.68 -11.94 17.04
N PRO A 103 16.99 -11.30 16.08
CA PRO A 103 16.03 -12.00 15.21
C PRO A 103 16.67 -12.69 14.01
N ASN A 104 17.88 -12.29 13.62
CA ASN A 104 18.43 -12.58 12.30
C ASN A 104 19.97 -12.59 12.31
N ASP A 105 20.54 -13.61 12.96
CA ASP A 105 21.97 -13.81 13.11
C ASP A 105 22.76 -13.60 11.79
N GLY A 106 23.60 -12.56 11.76
CA GLY A 106 24.47 -12.22 10.65
C GLY A 106 23.78 -11.55 9.46
N GLN A 107 22.54 -11.07 9.59
CA GLN A 107 21.79 -10.48 8.49
C GLN A 107 21.45 -9.00 8.74
N LEU A 108 21.58 -8.17 7.70
CA LEU A 108 20.90 -6.87 7.66
C LEU A 108 19.55 -7.07 6.98
N LEU A 109 18.49 -6.86 7.74
CA LEU A 109 17.12 -6.95 7.26
C LEU A 109 16.53 -5.55 7.19
N ALA A 110 15.86 -5.26 6.08
CA ALA A 110 15.15 -4.02 5.88
C ALA A 110 13.73 -4.27 5.39
N TRP A 111 12.80 -3.39 5.70
CA TRP A 111 11.45 -3.43 5.13
C TRP A 111 10.85 -2.04 5.02
N ASN A 112 9.94 -1.90 4.07
CA ASN A 112 9.17 -0.69 3.89
C ASN A 112 8.03 -0.66 4.91
N GLU A 113 7.86 0.46 5.59
CA GLU A 113 6.77 0.68 6.53
C GLU A 113 5.67 1.52 5.87
N VAL A 114 5.06 2.47 6.58
CA VAL A 114 4.05 3.36 6.00
C VAL A 114 4.72 4.29 4.98
N GLN A 115 4.08 4.38 3.81
CA GLN A 115 4.54 5.20 2.69
C GLN A 115 3.67 6.44 2.53
N ASN A 116 4.28 7.57 2.15
CA ASN A 116 3.59 8.81 1.81
C ASN A 116 2.62 9.34 2.89
N PHE A 117 2.99 9.19 4.16
CA PHE A 117 2.24 9.67 5.31
C PHE A 117 2.40 11.18 5.51
N VAL A 118 1.29 11.90 5.74
CA VAL A 118 1.34 13.32 6.13
C VAL A 118 1.50 13.38 7.65
N LEU A 119 2.63 13.88 8.13
CA LEU A 119 2.85 14.07 9.56
C LEU A 119 1.77 14.97 10.17
N THR A 120 1.10 14.51 11.23
CA THR A 120 0.10 15.30 11.97
C THR A 120 0.69 16.09 13.12
N GLU A 121 1.89 15.73 13.53
CA GLU A 121 2.69 16.35 14.58
C GLU A 121 4.18 16.32 14.19
N ASP A 122 5.00 17.10 14.89
CA ASP A 122 6.44 17.13 14.62
C ASP A 122 7.08 15.78 14.95
N LEU A 123 7.84 15.23 14.02
CA LEU A 123 8.55 13.96 14.19
C LEU A 123 9.96 14.24 14.69
N ARG A 124 10.29 13.77 15.89
CA ARG A 124 11.64 13.85 16.45
C ARG A 124 12.56 12.82 15.80
N VAL A 125 13.73 13.26 15.33
CA VAL A 125 14.72 12.45 14.62
C VAL A 125 16.13 12.78 15.12
N ASP A 126 17.08 11.86 14.95
CA ASP A 126 18.42 11.97 15.54
C ASP A 126 19.45 12.52 14.55
N ARG A 127 19.29 12.20 13.26
CA ARG A 127 20.23 12.60 12.20
C ARG A 127 19.45 13.07 10.99
N VAL A 128 19.84 14.18 10.39
CA VAL A 128 19.17 14.76 9.22
C VAL A 128 20.13 14.97 8.06
N PHE A 129 19.62 14.81 6.83
CA PHE A 129 20.38 15.05 5.61
C PHE A 129 20.75 16.52 5.42
N ASP A 130 19.78 17.42 5.62
CA ASP A 130 19.93 18.86 5.43
C ASP A 130 19.31 19.61 6.61
N THR A 131 20.16 20.12 7.49
CA THR A 131 19.76 20.91 8.67
C THR A 131 19.17 22.28 8.30
N THR A 132 19.30 22.71 7.05
CA THR A 132 18.80 24.00 6.56
C THR A 132 17.45 23.89 5.85
N ALA A 133 16.94 22.66 5.67
CA ALA A 133 15.65 22.42 5.06
C ALA A 133 14.52 23.09 5.86
N SER A 134 13.59 23.76 5.18
CA SER A 134 12.53 24.54 5.85
C SER A 134 11.60 23.73 6.77
N PHE A 135 11.49 22.43 6.51
CA PHE A 135 10.71 21.48 7.30
C PHE A 135 11.52 20.82 8.43
N VAL A 136 12.81 21.16 8.58
CA VAL A 136 13.68 20.69 9.66
C VAL A 136 13.85 21.81 10.69
N GLU A 137 13.84 21.47 11.97
CA GLU A 137 14.11 22.37 13.08
C GLU A 137 15.06 21.69 14.08
N ASP A 138 16.02 22.45 14.63
CA ASP A 138 16.92 21.97 15.67
C ASP A 138 16.14 21.80 16.99
N ALA A 139 16.10 20.58 17.51
CA ALA A 139 15.41 20.25 18.77
C ALA A 139 16.31 20.46 20.00
N GLY A 140 17.58 20.80 19.79
CA GLY A 140 18.63 20.85 20.80
C GLY A 140 19.14 19.46 21.17
N GLY A 141 20.34 19.42 21.77
CA GLY A 141 20.93 18.17 22.26
C GLY A 141 21.43 17.21 21.17
N GLY A 142 21.49 17.67 19.91
CA GLY A 142 21.88 16.85 18.75
C GLY A 142 20.69 16.31 17.95
N ASP A 143 19.47 16.48 18.45
CA ASP A 143 18.24 15.99 17.80
C ASP A 143 17.60 17.08 16.93
N TYR A 144 16.69 16.65 16.05
CA TYR A 144 15.96 17.50 15.14
C TYR A 144 14.46 17.16 15.14
N PHE A 145 13.65 18.08 14.65
CA PHE A 145 12.25 17.85 14.32
C PHE A 145 12.04 17.94 12.81
N ILE A 146 11.31 17.00 12.24
CA ILE A 146 10.63 17.13 10.95
C ILE A 146 9.23 17.66 11.22
N LYS A 147 8.92 18.86 10.73
CA LYS A 147 7.68 19.58 11.04
C LYS A 147 6.43 18.85 10.55
N ALA A 148 5.36 18.96 11.32
CA ALA A 148 4.02 18.53 10.94
C ALA A 148 3.62 19.12 9.57
N GLY A 149 2.82 18.37 8.82
CA GLY A 149 2.40 18.68 7.45
C GLY A 149 3.39 18.21 6.38
N THR A 150 4.59 17.77 6.76
CA THR A 150 5.55 17.15 5.83
C THR A 150 5.05 15.76 5.42
N ILE A 151 5.14 15.45 4.12
CA ILE A 151 4.89 14.10 3.61
C ILE A 151 6.17 13.29 3.75
N VAL A 152 6.08 12.16 4.43
CA VAL A 152 7.20 11.27 4.69
C VAL A 152 6.88 9.84 4.31
N SER A 153 7.90 9.07 3.98
CA SER A 153 7.82 7.61 3.93
C SER A 153 8.82 7.02 4.92
N SER A 154 8.49 5.86 5.48
CA SER A 154 9.25 5.24 6.55
C SER A 154 9.73 3.85 6.16
N HIS A 155 10.93 3.53 6.63
CA HIS A 155 11.60 2.27 6.38
C HIS A 155 12.30 1.83 7.65
N TYR A 156 12.24 0.54 7.94
CA TYR A 156 12.89 0.00 9.12
C TYR A 156 14.09 -0.84 8.71
N LEU A 157 15.17 -0.74 9.48
CA LEU A 157 16.38 -1.52 9.29
C LEU A 157 16.78 -2.17 10.61
N GLN A 158 17.34 -3.37 10.48
CA GLN A 158 17.76 -4.18 11.59
C GLN A 158 19.06 -4.90 11.23
N TRP A 159 20.09 -4.70 12.04
CA TRP A 159 21.36 -5.38 11.92
C TRP A 159 21.61 -6.24 13.16
N ASP A 160 21.83 -7.53 12.98
CA ASP A 160 22.20 -8.43 14.08
C ASP A 160 23.44 -9.22 13.67
N PRO A 161 24.59 -9.06 14.37
CA PRO A 161 25.82 -9.80 14.07
C PRO A 161 25.68 -11.29 14.41
N GLY A 162 24.72 -11.64 15.27
CA GLY A 162 24.38 -13.00 15.66
C GLY A 162 25.33 -13.69 16.64
N GLU A 163 24.89 -14.82 17.18
CA GLU A 163 25.69 -15.75 18.02
C GLU A 163 26.40 -15.13 19.24
N GLY A 164 25.88 -14.02 19.79
CA GLY A 164 26.57 -13.31 20.87
C GLY A 164 27.88 -12.63 20.44
N SER A 165 28.06 -12.46 19.13
CA SER A 165 29.22 -11.81 18.53
C SER A 165 29.05 -10.29 18.43
N SER A 166 30.10 -9.62 17.98
CA SER A 166 30.07 -8.22 17.58
C SER A 166 30.78 -8.08 16.25
N SER A 167 30.14 -7.40 15.32
CA SER A 167 30.73 -7.13 14.00
C SER A 167 30.19 -5.83 13.41
N THR A 168 30.98 -5.29 12.49
CA THR A 168 30.67 -4.08 11.74
C THR A 168 30.07 -4.48 10.40
N ILE A 169 29.00 -3.82 10.00
CA ILE A 169 28.46 -3.87 8.64
C ILE A 169 28.75 -2.56 7.92
N ASP A 170 29.21 -2.69 6.68
CA ASP A 170 29.42 -1.60 5.72
C ASP A 170 28.54 -1.85 4.49
N THR A 171 27.64 -0.93 4.17
CA THR A 171 26.81 -1.03 2.95
C THR A 171 26.25 0.32 2.51
N THR A 172 25.88 0.42 1.24
CA THR A 172 25.17 1.56 0.68
C THR A 172 23.69 1.22 0.54
N ILE A 173 22.82 1.98 1.19
CA ILE A 173 21.37 1.84 1.04
C ILE A 173 20.90 2.82 -0.02
N ALA A 174 20.30 2.33 -1.10
CA ALA A 174 19.73 3.18 -2.15
C ALA A 174 18.20 3.14 -2.08
N LEU A 175 17.57 4.32 -2.14
CA LEU A 175 16.11 4.49 -2.14
C LEU A 175 15.65 5.23 -3.39
N ASP A 176 14.33 5.24 -3.61
CA ASP A 176 13.70 5.88 -4.77
C ASP A 176 13.35 7.35 -4.51
N SER A 177 13.59 7.82 -3.29
CA SER A 177 13.17 9.11 -2.76
C SER A 177 14.28 9.71 -1.87
N GLN A 178 14.29 11.03 -1.76
CA GLN A 178 15.30 11.75 -0.97
C GLN A 178 15.21 11.33 0.49
N ILE A 179 16.36 10.98 1.07
CA ILE A 179 16.46 10.69 2.50
C ILE A 179 16.39 12.01 3.27
N PHE A 180 15.51 12.06 4.25
CA PHE A 180 15.39 13.20 5.17
C PHE A 180 16.16 12.96 6.45
N ALA A 181 16.01 11.78 7.06
CA ALA A 181 16.54 11.54 8.40
C ALA A 181 16.73 10.06 8.74
N PHE A 182 17.48 9.82 9.82
CA PHE A 182 17.51 8.57 10.58
C PHE A 182 17.01 8.82 12.00
N ILE A 183 16.26 7.85 12.51
CA ILE A 183 15.85 7.73 13.91
C ILE A 183 16.63 6.58 14.51
N THR A 184 17.53 6.91 15.42
CA THR A 184 18.54 6.00 15.97
C THR A 184 18.44 5.85 17.48
N ALA A 185 17.79 6.77 18.20
CA ALA A 185 17.59 6.63 19.64
C ALA A 185 16.32 5.83 19.96
N ASP A 186 16.40 5.00 21.00
CA ASP A 186 15.33 4.15 21.52
C ASP A 186 14.01 4.90 21.75
N SER A 187 14.07 5.99 22.53
CA SER A 187 12.89 6.80 22.82
C SER A 187 12.27 7.43 21.57
N ASN A 188 13.08 7.82 20.58
CA ASN A 188 12.60 8.39 19.32
C ASN A 188 12.03 7.29 18.40
N LEU A 189 12.59 6.07 18.41
CA LEU A 189 12.05 4.91 17.70
C LEU A 189 10.68 4.51 18.24
N PHE A 190 10.55 4.38 19.55
CA PHE A 190 9.28 4.11 20.21
C PHE A 190 8.23 5.20 19.90
N ALA A 191 8.61 6.47 20.01
CA ALA A 191 7.73 7.59 19.71
C ALA A 191 7.27 7.64 18.24
N SER A 192 8.03 7.05 17.32
CA SER A 192 7.74 7.04 15.88
C SER A 192 7.02 5.78 15.39
N ASP A 193 6.64 4.85 16.27
CA ASP A 193 5.99 3.58 15.88
C ASP A 193 4.61 3.76 15.21
N PHE A 194 4.02 4.95 15.27
CA PHE A 194 2.85 5.30 14.46
C PHE A 194 3.13 5.31 12.93
N LEU A 195 4.40 5.38 12.53
CA LEU A 195 4.85 5.23 11.13
C LEU A 195 5.09 3.76 10.75
N GLY A 196 5.06 2.85 11.73
CA GLY A 196 5.29 1.42 11.52
C GLY A 196 4.17 0.72 10.76
N LEU A 197 4.43 -0.51 10.31
CA LEU A 197 3.45 -1.35 9.62
C LEU A 197 2.24 -1.64 10.52
N PRO A 198 1.00 -1.39 10.05
CA PRO A 198 -0.20 -1.69 10.82
C PRO A 198 -0.26 -3.17 11.23
N GLY A 199 -0.37 -3.44 12.53
CA GLY A 199 -0.47 -4.79 13.09
C GLY A 199 0.85 -5.52 13.32
N LEU A 200 1.99 -4.88 13.03
CA LEU A 200 3.31 -5.35 13.44
C LEU A 200 3.57 -4.93 14.89
N ASP A 201 3.96 -5.87 15.75
CA ASP A 201 4.41 -5.57 17.10
C ASP A 201 5.92 -5.28 17.08
N TYR A 202 6.26 -3.99 17.18
CA TYR A 202 7.66 -3.54 17.21
C TYR A 202 8.37 -3.85 18.53
N ASN A 203 7.59 -4.25 19.55
CA ASN A 203 8.03 -4.51 20.91
C ASN A 203 8.73 -3.30 21.56
N ASP A 204 8.80 -3.30 22.89
CA ASP A 204 9.51 -2.29 23.67
C ASP A 204 10.59 -2.99 24.49
N PHE A 205 11.85 -2.83 24.07
CA PHE A 205 13.00 -3.43 24.72
C PHE A 205 14.15 -2.44 24.78
N SER A 206 14.93 -2.53 25.87
CA SER A 206 16.09 -1.67 26.07
C SER A 206 17.13 -1.86 24.97
N LEU A 207 17.81 -0.78 24.60
CA LEU A 207 18.87 -0.76 23.58
C LEU A 207 18.36 -0.95 22.15
N ARG A 208 17.09 -0.63 21.89
CA ARG A 208 16.58 -0.50 20.52
C ARG A 208 17.15 0.80 19.92
N GLY A 209 18.14 0.71 19.03
CA GLY A 209 18.76 1.91 18.46
C GLY A 209 20.07 1.62 17.75
N LEU A 210 20.80 2.69 17.41
CA LEU A 210 22.21 2.62 17.00
C LEU A 210 23.12 3.07 18.14
N GLU A 211 24.35 2.58 18.17
CA GLU A 211 25.38 3.00 19.10
C GLU A 211 26.02 4.35 18.69
N SER A 212 26.65 5.04 19.64
CA SER A 212 27.23 6.37 19.40
C SER A 212 28.43 6.38 18.43
N GLY A 213 28.94 5.20 18.05
CA GLY A 213 30.02 5.04 17.08
C GLY A 213 29.55 4.87 15.63
N ASP A 214 28.25 4.62 15.43
CA ASP A 214 27.71 4.26 14.12
C ASP A 214 27.56 5.45 13.22
N THR A 215 27.90 5.28 11.94
CA THR A 215 27.87 6.37 10.96
C THR A 215 26.81 6.17 9.89
N THR A 216 26.28 7.29 9.42
CA THR A 216 25.29 7.40 8.34
C THR A 216 25.70 8.59 7.49
N ASP A 217 26.39 8.34 6.37
CA ASP A 217 26.86 9.37 5.46
C ASP A 217 25.89 9.50 4.28
N PHE A 218 25.14 10.60 4.26
CA PHE A 218 24.10 10.80 3.27
C PHE A 218 24.70 11.25 1.93
N ASN A 219 24.40 10.52 0.85
CA ASN A 219 24.94 10.80 -0.49
C ASN A 219 23.82 11.00 -1.53
N GLY A 220 22.77 11.75 -1.14
CA GLY A 220 21.63 12.10 -1.99
C GLY A 220 20.47 11.14 -1.81
N LEU A 221 20.18 10.31 -2.84
CA LEU A 221 19.15 9.26 -2.78
C LEU A 221 19.65 7.97 -2.12
N ALA A 222 20.90 7.95 -1.70
CA ALA A 222 21.48 6.84 -0.98
C ALA A 222 22.12 7.32 0.33
N VAL A 223 22.53 6.37 1.15
CA VAL A 223 23.28 6.59 2.38
C VAL A 223 24.27 5.45 2.54
N ASP A 224 25.52 5.80 2.83
CA ASP A 224 26.54 4.85 3.21
C ASP A 224 26.48 4.66 4.72
N ILE A 225 26.39 3.42 5.17
CA ILE A 225 26.33 3.07 6.59
C ILE A 225 27.55 2.26 6.99
N ASN A 226 28.06 2.55 8.18
CA ASN A 226 29.03 1.72 8.90
C ASN A 226 28.53 1.61 10.35
N TRP A 227 27.96 0.45 10.68
CA TRP A 227 27.33 0.18 11.98
C TRP A 227 28.01 -0.99 12.66
N THR A 228 28.34 -0.84 13.95
CA THR A 228 28.95 -1.88 14.77
C THR A 228 28.01 -2.24 15.89
N ALA A 229 27.46 -3.45 15.84
CA ALA A 229 26.56 -3.96 16.85
C ALA A 229 27.21 -5.10 17.64
N GLY A 230 26.73 -5.32 18.86
CA GLY A 230 26.75 -6.64 19.51
C GLY A 230 25.40 -7.34 19.37
N SER A 231 25.27 -8.58 19.84
CA SER A 231 23.95 -9.19 20.05
C SER A 231 23.28 -8.56 21.28
N PRO A 232 22.06 -7.98 21.18
CA PRO A 232 20.97 -8.43 20.31
C PRO A 232 20.77 -7.69 18.96
N GLY A 233 21.70 -6.83 18.56
CA GLY A 233 21.67 -6.09 17.30
C GLY A 233 21.41 -4.59 17.47
N ASP A 234 21.28 -3.92 16.32
CA ASP A 234 20.94 -2.52 16.15
C ASP A 234 19.63 -2.39 15.35
N TRP A 235 18.87 -1.35 15.66
CA TRP A 235 17.63 -1.02 14.96
C TRP A 235 17.58 0.47 14.65
N THR A 236 17.07 0.80 13.47
CA THR A 236 16.84 2.20 13.10
C THR A 236 15.69 2.33 12.13
N ARG A 237 15.13 3.54 12.09
CA ARG A 237 14.10 3.93 11.13
C ARG A 237 14.65 5.03 10.24
N LEU A 238 14.60 4.79 8.93
CA LEU A 238 14.99 5.73 7.89
C LEU A 238 13.73 6.44 7.38
N ILE A 239 13.79 7.77 7.32
CA ILE A 239 12.70 8.62 6.85
C ILE A 239 13.09 9.24 5.51
N THR A 240 12.22 9.06 4.51
CA THR A 240 12.36 9.64 3.17
C THR A 240 11.23 10.60 2.86
N ALA A 241 11.39 11.32 1.75
CA ALA A 241 10.36 12.13 1.13
C ALA A 241 9.19 11.29 0.60
N TYR A 242 8.29 11.94 -0.15
CA TYR A 242 7.31 11.24 -0.96
C TYR A 242 7.99 10.22 -1.87
N SER A 243 7.61 8.95 -1.76
CA SER A 243 8.05 7.86 -2.61
C SER A 243 7.05 7.64 -3.76
N PRO A 244 7.50 7.75 -5.02
CA PRO A 244 6.69 7.39 -6.18
C PRO A 244 6.29 5.91 -6.22
N GLY A 245 7.10 4.99 -5.70
CA GLY A 245 6.74 3.57 -5.68
C GLY A 245 5.97 3.12 -4.44
N GLY A 246 5.86 3.97 -3.42
CA GLY A 246 4.98 3.77 -2.27
C GLY A 246 3.49 4.00 -2.57
N VAL A 247 3.14 4.46 -3.77
CA VAL A 247 1.73 4.56 -4.17
C VAL A 247 1.21 3.16 -4.47
N SER A 248 0.35 2.63 -3.58
CA SER A 248 -0.47 1.47 -3.93
C SER A 248 -1.27 1.87 -5.15
N GLU A 249 -0.95 1.27 -6.31
CA GLU A 249 -1.63 1.57 -7.55
C GLU A 249 -3.12 1.45 -7.30
N VAL A 250 -3.81 2.59 -7.30
CA VAL A 250 -5.25 2.61 -7.10
C VAL A 250 -5.81 1.73 -8.20
N PRO A 251 -6.47 0.60 -7.86
CA PRO A 251 -6.99 -0.30 -8.88
C PRO A 251 -7.82 0.54 -9.82
N LEU A 252 -7.44 0.56 -11.10
CA LEU A 252 -8.20 1.30 -12.10
C LEU A 252 -9.67 0.94 -11.89
N PRO A 253 -10.56 1.93 -11.68
CA PRO A 253 -11.96 1.63 -11.45
C PRO A 253 -12.39 0.68 -12.56
N ALA A 254 -13.07 -0.42 -12.22
CA ALA A 254 -13.51 -1.42 -13.19
C ALA A 254 -14.32 -0.82 -14.36
N GLY A 255 -14.76 0.44 -14.22
CA GLY A 255 -15.30 1.29 -15.26
C GLY A 255 -14.40 1.54 -16.48
N ALA A 256 -13.07 1.58 -16.37
CA ALA A 256 -12.21 1.88 -17.53
C ALA A 256 -12.26 0.77 -18.60
N PRO A 257 -12.08 -0.52 -18.26
CA PRO A 257 -12.35 -1.61 -19.21
C PRO A 257 -13.80 -1.64 -19.72
N LEU A 258 -14.78 -1.36 -18.85
CA LEU A 258 -16.19 -1.31 -19.23
C LEU A 258 -16.49 -0.17 -20.22
N MET A 259 -15.84 0.97 -20.07
CA MET A 259 -15.98 2.10 -20.98
C MET A 259 -15.40 1.78 -22.35
N ILE A 260 -14.18 1.22 -22.39
CA ILE A 260 -13.52 0.81 -23.63
C ILE A 260 -14.35 -0.26 -24.35
N THR A 261 -14.79 -1.29 -23.64
CA THR A 261 -15.62 -2.36 -24.21
C THR A 261 -16.99 -1.85 -24.66
N GLY A 262 -17.60 -0.92 -23.90
CA GLY A 262 -18.84 -0.25 -24.27
C GLY A 262 -18.69 0.55 -25.57
N LEU A 263 -17.65 1.37 -25.69
CA LEU A 263 -17.36 2.15 -26.90
C LEU A 263 -17.08 1.25 -28.12
N ALA A 264 -16.32 0.17 -27.93
CA ALA A 264 -16.06 -0.82 -28.97
C ALA A 264 -17.36 -1.50 -29.46
N ALA A 265 -18.24 -1.89 -28.53
CA ALA A 265 -19.54 -2.48 -28.85
C ALA A 265 -20.41 -1.49 -29.64
N PHE A 266 -20.51 -0.23 -29.21
CA PHE A 266 -21.25 0.81 -29.94
C PHE A 266 -20.70 1.04 -31.36
N GLY A 267 -19.37 1.07 -31.52
CA GLY A 267 -18.72 1.16 -32.83
C GLY A 267 -19.08 -0.01 -33.74
N TRP A 268 -19.10 -1.24 -33.20
CA TRP A 268 -19.49 -2.43 -33.94
C TRP A 268 -20.95 -2.36 -34.41
N PHE A 269 -21.88 -1.98 -33.53
CA PHE A 269 -23.30 -1.90 -33.89
C PHE A 269 -23.59 -0.85 -34.97
N LYS A 270 -22.80 0.24 -35.03
CA LYS A 270 -22.95 1.27 -36.09
C LYS A 270 -22.55 0.76 -37.48
N ARG A 271 -21.62 -0.19 -37.57
CA ARG A 271 -21.10 -0.71 -38.85
C ARG A 271 -22.05 -1.67 -39.56
N LYS A 272 -22.96 -2.36 -38.84
CA LYS A 272 -23.92 -3.33 -39.41
C LYS A 272 -25.16 -2.70 -40.08
N ARG A 273 -25.30 -1.37 -40.08
CA ARG A 273 -26.44 -0.65 -40.68
C ARG A 273 -26.17 -0.07 -42.08
N LYS A 274 -25.06 -0.45 -42.71
CA LYS A 274 -24.80 -0.21 -44.14
C LYS A 274 -24.77 -1.55 -44.85
#